data_AF-A0A4U0VSD8-F1
#
_entry.id   AF-A0A4U0VSD8-F1
#
_cell.length_a   1.000
_cell.length_b   1.000
_cell.length_c   1.000
_cell.angle_alpha   90.00
_cell.angle_beta   90.00
_cell.angle_gamma   90.00
#
_symmetry.space_group_name_H-M   'P 1'
#
loop_
_entity.id
_entity.type
_entity.pdbx_description
1 polymer ?
#
loop_
_entity_poly.entity_id
_entity_poly.type
_entity_poly.pdbx_seq_one_letter_code
_entity_poly.pdbx_strand_id
1 'polypeptide(L)'
;MLGVNFMERLTDSSATPPSDPKSHQKTISLRNTQITFSVWDLVAILFMFDLTRKSTLNSIKEWYRQARGFNKTAIPFLVGTKYDQFVGFSHDEQEEITRQAKRFSKAMKAPLIFCSTSHSINVQKIFKVVLSKAFDLKCTIPEITETGEPLLIYLDTQS
;
A
#
# COMPACT_ATOMS: atom_id res chain seq x y z
N MET A 1 -12.93 7.34 -13.96
CA MET A 1 -13.06 8.74 -13.53
C MET A 1 -13.91 8.88 -12.26
N LEU A 2 -13.74 7.97 -11.28
CA LEU A 2 -14.51 7.94 -10.01
C LEU A 2 -13.62 8.08 -8.76
N GLY A 3 -12.30 7.96 -8.91
CA GLY A 3 -11.34 8.08 -7.79
C GLY A 3 -10.85 9.51 -7.51
N VAL A 4 -10.99 10.44 -8.47
CA VAL A 4 -10.48 11.82 -8.33
C VAL A 4 -11.42 12.67 -7.47
N ASN A 5 -12.74 12.55 -7.68
CA ASN A 5 -13.75 13.33 -6.95
C ASN A 5 -13.90 12.98 -5.46
N PHE A 6 -13.36 11.84 -5.00
CA PHE A 6 -13.41 11.48 -3.58
C PHE A 6 -12.31 12.20 -2.76
N MET A 7 -11.19 12.57 -3.39
CA MET A 7 -10.04 13.20 -2.71
C MET A 7 -10.07 14.72 -2.74
N GLU A 8 -10.64 15.35 -3.78
CA GLU A 8 -10.80 16.82 -3.81
C GLU A 8 -11.67 17.36 -2.67
N ARG A 9 -12.60 16.55 -2.14
CA ARG A 9 -13.39 16.92 -0.94
C ARG A 9 -12.61 16.85 0.37
N LEU A 10 -11.35 16.39 0.37
CA LEU A 10 -10.53 16.26 1.58
C LEU A 10 -9.45 17.36 1.70
N THR A 11 -9.32 18.26 0.73
CA THR A 11 -8.22 19.24 0.67
C THR A 11 -8.62 20.69 0.92
N ASP A 12 -9.88 20.98 1.24
CA ASP A 12 -10.25 22.36 1.61
C ASP A 12 -9.98 22.60 3.11
N SER A 13 -8.77 23.05 3.44
CA SER A 13 -8.42 23.46 4.80
C SER A 13 -7.56 24.73 4.80
N SER A 14 -8.22 25.88 4.69
CA SER A 14 -7.74 27.14 5.27
C SER A 14 -8.32 27.37 6.69
N ALA A 15 -8.69 26.29 7.39
CA ALA A 15 -9.22 26.37 8.74
C ALA A 15 -8.18 25.90 9.77
N THR A 16 -8.10 26.64 10.87
CA THR A 16 -7.34 26.35 12.09
C THR A 16 -7.48 24.89 12.53
N PRO A 17 -6.45 24.29 13.17
CA PRO A 17 -6.49 22.88 13.52
C PRO A 17 -7.66 22.62 14.48
N PRO A 18 -8.60 21.72 14.16
CA PRO A 18 -9.71 21.44 15.05
C PRO A 18 -9.18 20.65 16.25
N SER A 19 -9.42 21.18 17.44
CA SER A 19 -9.16 20.54 18.73
C SER A 19 -10.11 19.35 19.03
N ASP A 20 -10.80 18.82 18.02
CA ASP A 20 -11.82 17.79 18.19
C ASP A 20 -11.25 16.40 17.79
N PRO A 21 -11.13 15.44 18.73
CA PRO A 21 -10.63 14.09 18.46
C PRO A 21 -11.48 13.30 17.44
N LYS A 22 -12.70 13.75 17.11
CA LYS A 22 -13.57 13.12 16.10
C LYS A 22 -13.18 13.42 14.65
N SER A 23 -12.31 14.40 14.39
CA SER A 23 -11.89 14.80 13.04
C SER A 23 -11.15 13.71 12.24
N HIS A 24 -10.65 12.68 12.92
CA HIS A 24 -9.88 11.58 12.33
C HIS A 24 -10.66 10.26 12.30
N GLN A 25 -11.96 10.28 12.59
CA GLN A 25 -12.83 9.11 12.53
C GLN A 25 -13.69 9.14 11.25
N LYS A 26 -13.64 8.07 10.45
CA LYS A 26 -14.59 7.84 9.36
C LYS A 26 -15.47 6.64 9.70
N THR A 27 -16.77 6.88 9.70
CA THR A 27 -17.76 5.82 9.84
C THR A 27 -18.17 5.33 8.45
N ILE A 28 -18.07 4.02 8.23
CA ILE A 28 -18.57 3.34 7.03
C ILE A 28 -19.76 2.48 7.46
N SER A 29 -20.89 2.65 6.78
CA SER A 29 -22.08 1.82 6.99
C SER A 29 -22.07 0.64 6.02
N LEU A 30 -22.04 -0.58 6.56
CA LEU A 30 -22.21 -1.82 5.80
C LEU A 30 -23.52 -2.48 6.27
N ARG A 31 -24.54 -2.46 5.41
CA ARG A 31 -25.91 -2.94 5.74
C ARG A 31 -26.44 -2.26 7.01
N ASN A 32 -26.74 -3.04 8.06
CA ASN A 32 -27.27 -2.57 9.33
C ASN A 32 -26.16 -2.36 10.40
N THR A 33 -24.89 -2.37 10.00
CA THR A 33 -23.74 -2.20 10.90
C THR A 33 -23.00 -0.92 10.55
N GLN A 34 -22.80 -0.05 11.53
CA GLN A 34 -21.91 1.10 11.40
C GLN A 34 -20.56 0.74 12.01
N ILE A 35 -19.49 0.88 11.22
CA ILE A 35 -18.13 0.67 11.68
C ILE A 35 -17.42 2.02 11.65
N THR A 36 -16.98 2.49 12.82
CA THR A 36 -16.19 3.72 12.95
C THR A 36 -14.72 3.37 12.96
N PHE A 37 -13.99 3.82 11.95
CA PHE A 37 -12.53 3.68 11.87
C PHE A 37 -11.90 5.00 12.29
N SER A 38 -11.00 4.98 13.27
CA SER A 38 -10.09 6.11 13.48
C SER A 38 -8.82 5.87 12.67
N VAL A 39 -8.30 6.93 12.03
CA VAL A 39 -7.03 6.86 11.29
C VAL A 39 -5.88 6.47 12.23
N TRP A 40 -6.01 6.73 13.53
CA TRP A 40 -5.04 6.38 14.58
C TRP A 40 -5.03 4.87 14.90
N ASP A 41 -6.15 4.18 14.73
CA ASP A 41 -6.28 2.73 15.01
C ASP A 41 -5.87 1.86 13.81
N LEU A 42 -5.49 2.47 12.68
CA LEU A 42 -5.02 1.73 11.51
C LEU A 42 -3.66 1.12 11.81
N VAL A 43 -3.62 -0.21 11.85
CA VAL A 43 -2.38 -0.98 12.07
C VAL A 43 -1.52 -1.05 10.82
N ALA A 44 -2.12 -0.95 9.63
CA ALA A 44 -1.43 -1.02 8.34
C ALA A 44 -2.04 -0.10 7.29
N ILE A 45 -1.21 0.40 6.38
CA ILE A 45 -1.61 1.20 5.21
C ILE A 45 -1.02 0.59 3.95
N LEU A 46 -1.85 0.34 2.94
CA LEU A 46 -1.44 -0.21 1.65
C LEU A 46 -1.31 0.92 0.61
N PHE A 47 -0.10 1.14 0.14
CA PHE A 47 0.21 2.01 -1.00
C PHE A 47 0.21 1.18 -2.27
N MET A 48 -0.82 1.34 -3.08
CA MET A 48 -1.01 0.54 -4.29
C MET A 48 -0.65 1.34 -5.54
N PHE A 49 0.14 0.75 -6.42
CA PHE A 49 0.46 1.32 -7.73
C PHE A 49 0.23 0.29 -8.83
N ASP A 50 0.17 0.75 -10.07
CA ASP A 50 -0.09 -0.07 -11.25
C ASP A 50 1.24 -0.39 -11.95
N LEU A 51 1.60 -1.67 -12.05
CA LEU A 51 2.87 -2.11 -12.64
C LEU A 51 2.98 -1.73 -14.13
N THR A 52 1.85 -1.55 -14.81
CA THR A 52 1.82 -1.13 -16.23
C THR A 52 2.02 0.37 -16.41
N ARG A 53 1.99 1.16 -15.32
CA ARG A 53 2.04 2.63 -15.36
C ARG A 53 3.01 3.18 -14.32
N LYS A 54 4.26 3.38 -14.73
CA LYS A 54 5.35 3.96 -13.91
C LYS A 54 4.95 5.27 -13.19
N SER A 55 4.14 6.11 -13.84
CA SER A 55 3.65 7.37 -13.23
C SER A 55 2.89 7.16 -11.92
N THR A 56 2.20 6.03 -11.76
CA THR A 56 1.43 5.72 -10.54
C THR A 56 2.34 5.42 -9.35
N LEU A 57 3.53 4.85 -9.59
CA LEU A 57 4.54 4.65 -8.54
C LEU A 57 5.08 5.99 -8.03
N ASN A 58 5.27 6.97 -8.93
CA ASN A 58 5.75 8.31 -8.54
C ASN A 58 4.78 9.02 -7.59
N SER A 59 3.47 8.83 -7.77
CA SER A 59 2.44 9.39 -6.88
C SER A 59 2.50 8.84 -5.44
N ILE A 60 3.05 7.63 -5.24
CA ILE A 60 3.17 7.02 -3.90
C ILE A 60 4.01 7.87 -2.95
N LYS A 61 5.02 8.59 -3.46
CA LYS A 61 5.88 9.43 -2.62
C LYS A 61 5.07 10.47 -1.84
N GLU A 62 4.17 11.16 -2.54
CA GLU A 62 3.34 12.19 -1.93
C GLU A 62 2.26 11.59 -1.04
N TRP A 63 1.64 10.49 -1.46
CA TRP A 63 0.67 9.78 -0.63
C TRP A 63 1.27 9.26 0.68
N TYR A 64 2.50 8.73 0.63
CA TYR A 64 3.24 8.30 1.82
C TYR A 64 3.51 9.46 2.76
N ARG A 65 3.96 10.61 2.24
CA ARG A 65 4.22 11.82 3.02
C ARG A 65 2.96 12.29 3.76
N GLN A 66 1.83 12.36 3.07
CA GLN A 66 0.56 12.77 3.65
C GLN A 66 0.08 11.77 4.70
N ALA A 67 0.07 10.48 4.38
CA ALA A 67 -0.35 9.42 5.29
C ALA A 67 0.45 9.41 6.60
N ARG A 68 1.78 9.58 6.53
CA ARG A 68 2.65 9.67 7.72
C ARG A 68 2.48 10.99 8.49
N GLY A 69 1.90 12.02 7.89
CA GLY A 69 1.46 13.22 8.59
C GLY A 69 0.29 12.96 9.54
N PHE A 70 -0.61 12.03 9.18
CA PHE A 70 -1.78 11.66 9.97
C PHE A 70 -1.52 10.50 10.93
N ASN A 71 -0.88 9.42 10.47
CA ASN A 71 -0.57 8.25 11.29
C ASN A 71 0.87 7.79 11.04
N LYS A 72 1.72 7.95 12.07
CA LYS A 72 3.14 7.57 12.03
C LYS A 72 3.39 6.11 12.39
N THR A 73 2.45 5.44 13.04
CA THR A 73 2.60 4.10 13.62
C THR A 73 2.11 3.00 12.67
N ALA A 74 1.18 3.29 11.77
CA ALA A 74 0.72 2.34 10.78
C ALA A 74 1.87 1.76 9.95
N ILE A 75 1.88 0.44 9.81
CA ILE A 75 2.88 -0.31 9.05
C ILE A 75 2.59 -0.09 7.55
N PRO A 76 3.51 0.53 6.78
CA PRO A 76 3.29 0.73 5.35
C PRO A 76 3.56 -0.55 4.57
N PHE A 77 2.76 -0.78 3.54
CA PHE A 77 2.94 -1.84 2.55
C PHE A 77 2.94 -1.23 1.15
N LEU A 78 3.90 -1.62 0.30
CA LEU A 78 3.93 -1.21 -1.10
C LEU A 78 3.44 -2.37 -1.97
N VAL A 79 2.39 -2.14 -2.76
CA VAL A 79 1.74 -3.18 -3.55
C VAL A 79 1.70 -2.78 -5.03
N GLY A 80 2.39 -3.55 -5.87
CA GLY A 80 2.31 -3.43 -7.33
C GLY A 80 1.16 -4.28 -7.87
N THR A 81 0.22 -3.68 -8.58
CA THR A 81 -0.97 -4.35 -9.13
C THR A 81 -0.83 -4.64 -10.62
N LYS A 82 -1.71 -5.50 -11.15
CA LYS A 82 -1.73 -5.94 -12.56
C LYS A 82 -0.48 -6.70 -13.00
N TYR A 83 0.04 -7.54 -12.11
CA TYR A 83 1.19 -8.40 -12.42
C TYR A 83 0.96 -9.25 -13.70
N ASP A 84 -0.26 -9.69 -13.95
CA ASP A 84 -0.67 -10.43 -15.16
C ASP A 84 -0.41 -9.69 -16.47
N GLN A 85 -0.41 -8.35 -16.46
CA GLN A 85 -0.08 -7.55 -17.63
C GLN A 85 1.41 -7.24 -17.68
N PHE A 86 2.01 -7.03 -16.51
CA PHE A 86 3.44 -6.76 -16.36
C PHE A 86 4.33 -7.88 -16.90
N VAL A 87 3.95 -9.15 -16.70
CA VAL A 87 4.73 -10.30 -17.20
C VAL A 87 4.88 -10.34 -18.72
N GLY A 88 4.01 -9.63 -19.46
CA GLY A 88 4.09 -9.51 -20.91
C GLY A 88 5.08 -8.45 -21.41
N PHE A 89 5.67 -7.65 -20.52
CA PHE A 89 6.64 -6.61 -20.91
C PHE A 89 8.01 -7.21 -21.22
N SER A 90 8.86 -6.45 -21.92
CA SER A 90 10.24 -6.87 -22.15
C SER A 90 11.03 -7.01 -20.84
N HIS A 91 12.07 -7.85 -20.85
CA HIS A 91 12.90 -8.06 -19.66
C HIS A 91 13.47 -6.74 -19.11
N ASP A 92 13.97 -5.87 -19.98
CA ASP A 92 14.53 -4.57 -19.60
C ASP A 92 13.49 -3.66 -18.93
N GLU A 93 12.24 -3.67 -19.41
CA GLU A 93 11.15 -2.93 -18.78
C GLU A 93 10.77 -3.50 -17.42
N GLN A 94 10.71 -4.84 -17.32
CA GLN A 94 10.42 -5.53 -16.06
C GLN A 94 11.49 -5.22 -15.01
N GLU A 95 12.76 -5.24 -15.41
CA GLU A 95 13.89 -4.90 -14.55
C GLU A 95 13.82 -3.44 -14.09
N GLU A 96 13.56 -2.50 -15.00
CA GLU A 96 13.49 -1.08 -14.66
C GLU A 96 12.35 -0.78 -13.67
N ILE A 97 11.16 -1.33 -13.89
CA ILE A 97 10.00 -1.16 -12.99
C ILE A 97 10.29 -1.81 -11.63
N THR A 98 10.83 -3.03 -11.63
CA THR A 98 11.18 -3.77 -10.41
C THR A 98 12.21 -3.02 -9.59
N ARG A 99 13.26 -2.51 -10.24
CA ARG A 99 14.32 -1.71 -9.61
C ARG A 99 13.77 -0.45 -8.95
N GLN A 100 12.88 0.27 -9.62
CA GLN A 100 12.23 1.46 -9.05
C GLN A 100 11.34 1.09 -7.85
N ALA A 101 10.51 0.05 -7.96
CA ALA A 101 9.65 -0.41 -6.88
C ALA A 101 10.45 -0.84 -5.63
N LYS A 102 11.55 -1.59 -5.82
CA LYS A 102 12.49 -1.98 -4.76
C LYS A 102 13.10 -0.76 -4.05
N ARG A 103 13.44 0.30 -4.79
CA ARG A 103 13.94 1.56 -4.20
C ARG A 103 12.90 2.25 -3.32
N PHE A 104 11.65 2.34 -3.78
CA PHE A 104 10.55 2.92 -3.00
C PHE A 104 10.28 2.11 -1.72
N SER A 105 10.15 0.79 -1.85
CA SER A 105 9.97 -0.12 -0.72
C SER A 105 11.06 0.07 0.33
N LYS A 106 12.35 0.04 -0.07
CA LYS A 106 13.48 0.25 0.83
C LYS A 106 13.43 1.61 1.54
N ALA A 107 13.15 2.69 0.81
CA ALA A 107 13.05 4.04 1.38
C ALA A 107 11.88 4.16 2.38
N MET A 108 10.77 3.49 2.11
CA MET A 108 9.58 3.48 2.97
C MET A 108 9.70 2.50 4.15
N LYS A 109 10.71 1.63 4.16
CA LYS A 109 10.78 0.47 5.07
C LYS A 109 9.49 -0.37 5.03
N ALA A 110 8.90 -0.49 3.83
CA ALA A 110 7.65 -1.20 3.57
C ALA A 110 7.89 -2.51 2.79
N PRO A 111 7.24 -3.63 3.14
CA PRO A 111 7.23 -4.82 2.28
C PRO A 111 6.76 -4.50 0.86
N LEU A 112 7.35 -5.16 -0.13
CA LEU A 112 6.99 -5.03 -1.53
C LEU A 112 6.29 -6.29 -2.01
N ILE A 113 5.07 -6.16 -2.53
CA ILE A 113 4.30 -7.31 -3.01
C ILE A 113 3.72 -6.99 -4.38
N PHE A 114 4.02 -7.80 -5.39
CA PHE A 114 3.34 -7.75 -6.69
C PHE A 114 2.14 -8.69 -6.68
N CYS A 115 1.00 -8.22 -7.18
CA CYS A 115 -0.24 -8.96 -7.17
C CYS A 115 -1.05 -8.75 -8.45
N SER A 116 -1.99 -9.67 -8.66
CA SER A 116 -2.99 -9.58 -9.71
C SER A 116 -4.32 -10.10 -9.18
N THR A 117 -5.37 -9.29 -9.31
CA THR A 117 -6.72 -9.70 -8.91
C THR A 117 -7.34 -10.66 -9.92
N SER A 118 -7.13 -10.44 -11.22
CA SER A 118 -7.65 -11.27 -12.32
C SER A 118 -7.19 -12.73 -12.20
N HIS A 119 -5.96 -12.94 -11.71
CA HIS A 119 -5.37 -14.28 -11.58
C HIS A 119 -5.16 -14.70 -10.11
N SER A 120 -5.71 -13.93 -9.15
CA SER A 120 -5.57 -14.17 -7.71
C SER A 120 -4.12 -14.34 -7.22
N ILE A 121 -3.16 -13.73 -7.92
CA ILE A 121 -1.73 -13.81 -7.60
C ILE A 121 -1.46 -12.92 -6.39
N ASN A 122 -0.91 -13.52 -5.33
CA ASN A 122 -0.50 -12.89 -4.07
C ASN A 122 -1.59 -12.10 -3.30
N VAL A 123 -2.83 -12.01 -3.78
CA VAL A 123 -3.94 -11.31 -3.09
C VAL A 123 -4.16 -11.86 -1.68
N GLN A 124 -4.26 -13.19 -1.54
CA GLN A 124 -4.41 -13.85 -0.24
C GLN A 124 -3.15 -13.71 0.64
N LYS A 125 -1.97 -13.69 0.01
CA LYS A 125 -0.69 -13.53 0.72
C LYS A 125 -0.56 -12.13 1.32
N ILE A 126 -1.03 -11.08 0.64
CA ILE A 126 -1.05 -9.71 1.21
C ILE A 126 -1.77 -9.70 2.55
N PHE A 127 -2.99 -10.24 2.64
CA PHE A 127 -3.73 -10.29 3.91
C PHE A 127 -2.99 -11.08 4.98
N LYS A 128 -2.44 -12.25 4.64
CA LYS A 128 -1.65 -13.05 5.58
C LYS A 128 -0.43 -12.28 6.11
N VAL A 129 0.28 -11.57 5.24
CA VAL A 129 1.45 -10.76 5.64
C VAL A 129 1.02 -9.58 6.50
N VAL A 130 -0.04 -8.86 6.13
CA VAL A 130 -0.58 -7.74 6.90
C VAL A 130 -0.97 -8.19 8.30
N LEU A 131 -1.73 -9.28 8.43
CA LEU A 131 -2.10 -9.86 9.71
C LEU A 131 -0.87 -10.30 10.51
N SER A 132 0.09 -10.96 9.85
CA SER A 132 1.31 -11.41 10.53
C SER A 132 2.09 -10.23 11.12
N LYS A 133 2.26 -9.14 10.36
CA LYS A 133 2.95 -7.94 10.86
C LYS A 133 2.15 -7.14 11.88
N ALA A 134 0.83 -7.05 11.70
CA ALA A 134 -0.06 -6.33 12.61
C ALA A 134 -0.12 -6.94 14.01
N PHE A 135 -0.02 -8.27 14.09
CA PHE A 135 -0.15 -9.04 15.33
C PHE A 135 1.16 -9.70 15.79
N ASP A 136 2.30 -9.32 15.20
CA ASP A 136 3.64 -9.87 15.49
C ASP A 136 3.70 -11.42 15.42
N LEU A 137 3.04 -11.99 14.41
CA LEU A 137 3.03 -13.43 14.16
C LEU A 137 4.15 -13.82 13.19
N LYS A 138 4.69 -15.03 13.39
CA LYS A 138 5.65 -15.62 12.45
C LYS A 138 5.00 -15.83 11.08
N CYS A 139 5.47 -15.11 10.07
CA CYS A 139 5.05 -15.32 8.69
C CYS A 139 5.84 -16.50 8.09
N THR A 140 5.15 -17.51 7.56
CA THR A 140 5.78 -18.71 6.96
C THR A 140 5.79 -18.68 5.43
N ILE A 141 5.33 -17.58 4.84
CA ILE A 141 5.28 -17.43 3.39
C ILE A 141 6.71 -17.12 2.92
N PRO A 142 7.27 -17.87 1.96
CA PRO A 142 8.62 -17.61 1.45
C PRO A 142 8.65 -16.31 0.63
N GLU A 143 9.80 -15.66 0.64
CA GLU A 143 10.07 -14.51 -0.22
C GLU A 143 10.23 -14.90 -1.68
N ILE A 144 9.87 -13.96 -2.55
CA ILE A 144 10.06 -14.03 -3.99
C ILE A 144 10.75 -12.74 -4.40
N THR A 145 12.03 -12.80 -4.74
CA THR A 145 12.89 -11.63 -4.99
C THR A 145 13.28 -11.46 -6.46
N GLU A 146 13.10 -12.51 -7.26
CA GLU A 146 13.55 -12.60 -8.65
C GLU A 146 12.76 -11.67 -9.56
N THR A 147 13.43 -10.99 -10.48
CA THR A 147 12.76 -10.07 -11.41
C THR A 147 11.90 -10.87 -12.38
N GLY A 148 10.70 -10.38 -12.67
CA GLY A 148 9.74 -11.06 -13.54
C GLY A 148 8.89 -12.12 -12.84
N GLU A 149 9.22 -12.49 -11.61
CA GLU A 149 8.38 -13.29 -10.71
C GLU A 149 7.41 -12.39 -9.90
N PRO A 150 6.34 -12.95 -9.29
CA PRO A 150 5.38 -12.16 -8.53
C PRO A 150 5.97 -11.84 -7.15
N LEU A 151 6.76 -10.77 -7.12
CA LEU A 151 7.56 -10.35 -5.98
C LEU A 151 6.78 -10.38 -4.66
N LEU A 152 7.47 -10.88 -3.64
CA LEU A 152 7.05 -10.85 -2.25
C LEU A 152 8.32 -10.69 -1.42
N ILE A 153 8.61 -9.45 -1.05
CA ILE A 153 9.84 -9.09 -0.34
C ILE A 153 9.44 -8.50 1.00
N TYR A 154 9.84 -9.18 2.07
CA TYR A 154 9.90 -8.59 3.39
C TYR A 154 11.13 -7.69 3.46
N LEU A 155 11.00 -6.54 4.09
CA LEU A 155 12.19 -5.81 4.50
C LEU A 155 12.55 -6.29 5.90
N ASP A 156 13.72 -6.89 6.00
CA ASP A 156 14.34 -7.15 7.29
C ASP A 156 14.62 -5.80 7.97
N THR A 157 13.93 -5.57 9.08
CA THR A 157 14.36 -4.63 10.12
C THR A 157 15.47 -5.31 10.92
N GLN A 158 16.66 -5.46 10.33
CA GLN A 158 17.89 -5.73 11.08
C GLN A 158 19.05 -4.98 10.42
N SER A 159 19.33 -3.80 10.98
CA SER A 159 20.63 -3.13 10.93
C SER A 159 20.74 -2.23 12.14
#